data_AF-A0A0S8FN16-F1
#
_entry.id   AF-A0A0S8FN16-F1
#
_cell.length_a   1.000
_cell.length_b   1.000
_cell.length_c   1.000
_cell.angle_alpha   90.00
_cell.angle_beta   90.00
_cell.angle_gamma   90.00
#
_symmetry.space_group_name_H-M   'P 1'
#
loop_
_entity.id
_entity.type
_entity.pdbx_description
1 polymer ?
#
loop_
_entity_poly.entity_id
_entity_poly.type
_entity_poly.pdbx_seq_one_letter_code
_entity_poly.pdbx_strand_id
1 'polypeptide(L)' 'MIDGHTGLLVPPGRHRPLGRAIADLLADDARRIAMGHAAREHVMAAGGWDGVAQKFDQIYGEHLAESG' A
#
# COMPACT_ATOMS: atom_id res chain seq x y z
N MET A 1 1.45 0.29 3.95
CA MET A 1 0.12 0.82 4.32
C MET A 1 0.20 1.39 5.71
N ILE A 2 -0.51 2.50 5.98
CA ILE A 2 -0.65 3.11 7.31
C ILE A 2 -2.15 3.31 7.56
N ASP A 3 -2.69 2.64 8.58
CA ASP A 3 -4.11 2.71 8.91
C ASP A 3 -4.53 4.13 9.30
N GLY A 4 -5.72 4.56 8.87
CA GLY A 4 -6.22 5.92 9.04
C GLY A 4 -5.57 6.97 8.15
N HIS A 5 -4.49 6.66 7.43
CA HIS A 5 -3.76 7.61 6.58
C HIS A 5 -3.75 7.22 5.11
N THR A 6 -3.39 5.97 4.77
CA THR A 6 -3.40 5.47 3.38
C THR A 6 -4.62 4.58 3.09
N GLY A 7 -5.59 4.55 4.01
CA GLY A 7 -6.75 3.65 3.96
C GLY A 7 -7.28 3.33 5.36
N LEU A 8 -8.22 2.39 5.44
CA LEU A 8 -8.80 1.92 6.69
C LEU A 8 -8.74 0.39 6.76
N LEU A 9 -8.29 -0.12 7.90
CA LEU A 9 -8.35 -1.54 8.22
C LEU A 9 -9.67 -1.89 8.90
N VAL A 10 -10.21 -3.04 8.53
CA VAL A 10 -11.40 -3.62 9.16
C VAL A 10 -11.16 -5.09 9.48
N PRO A 11 -11.78 -5.63 10.54
CA PRO A 11 -11.65 -7.05 10.85
C PRO A 11 -12.13 -7.94 9.69
N PRO A 12 -11.40 -9.03 9.36
CA PRO A 12 -11.76 -9.90 8.26
C PRO A 12 -13.09 -10.61 8.49
N GLY A 13 -13.86 -10.82 7.42
CA GLY A 13 -15.16 -11.50 7.47
C GLY A 13 -16.28 -10.72 8.17
N ARG A 14 -16.06 -9.46 8.55
CA ARG A 14 -17.06 -8.63 9.25
C ARG A 14 -17.67 -7.59 8.30
N HIS A 15 -18.82 -7.91 7.72
CA HIS A 15 -19.52 -7.05 6.75
C HIS A 15 -20.02 -5.72 7.36
N ARG A 16 -20.47 -5.71 8.62
CA ARG A 16 -20.95 -4.48 9.28
C ARG A 16 -19.86 -3.41 9.46
N PRO A 17 -18.69 -3.73 10.06
CA PRO A 17 -17.56 -2.79 10.11
C PRO A 17 -17.10 -2.31 8.73
N LEU A 18 -17.05 -3.19 7.72
CA LEU A 18 -16.69 -2.80 6.36
C LEU A 18 -17.67 -1.77 5.79
N GLY A 19 -18.98 -2.05 5.85
CA GLY A 19 -20.01 -1.14 5.36
C GLY A 19 -19.97 0.22 6.07
N ARG A 20 -19.71 0.22 7.38
CA ARG A 20 -19.55 1.47 8.14
C ARG A 20 -18.34 2.27 7.69
N ALA A 21 -17.18 1.64 7.54
CA ALA A 21 -15.97 2.31 7.08
C ALA A 21 -16.13 2.92 5.68
N ILE A 22 -16.80 2.21 4.77
CA ILE A 22 -17.12 2.74 3.43
C ILE A 22 -18.06 3.94 3.53
N ALA A 23 -19.16 3.83 4.29
CA ALA A 23 -20.12 4.92 4.44
C ALA A 23 -19.50 6.18 5.07
N ASP A 24 -18.69 6.01 6.12
CA ASP A 24 -18.00 7.12 6.78
C ASP A 24 -16.99 7.81 5.84
N LEU A 25 -16.33 7.06 4.95
CA LEU A 25 -15.41 7.63 3.97
C LEU A 25 -16.14 8.31 2.79
N LEU A 26 -17.31 7.80 2.40
CA LEU A 26 -18.15 8.45 1.38
C LEU A 26 -18.80 9.74 1.89
N ALA A 27 -19.01 9.87 3.21
CA ALA A 27 -19.55 11.07 3.83
C ALA A 27 -18.52 12.23 3.97
N ASP A 28 -17.23 11.97 3.74
CA ASP A 28 -16.15 12.96 3.84
C ASP A 28 -15.23 12.88 2.61
N ASP A 29 -15.55 13.68 1.61
CA ASP A 29 -14.81 13.77 0.35
C ASP A 29 -13.36 14.19 0.55
N ALA A 30 -13.09 15.16 1.43
CA ALA A 30 -11.75 15.68 1.66
C ALA A 30 -10.85 14.59 2.23
N ARG A 31 -11.33 13.87 3.24
CA ARG A 31 -10.62 12.73 3.83
C ARG A 31 -10.42 11.62 2.82
N ARG A 32 -11.44 11.27 2.03
CA ARG A 32 -11.34 10.23 0.98
C ARG A 32 -10.25 10.54 -0.03
N ILE A 33 -10.22 11.78 -0.53
CA ILE A 33 -9.24 12.24 -1.52
C ILE A 33 -7.84 12.26 -0.90
N ALA A 34 -7.68 12.82 0.31
CA ALA A 34 -6.40 12.86 1.00
C ALA A 34 -5.80 11.46 1.22
N MET A 35 -6.62 10.49 1.66
CA MET A 35 -6.17 9.10 1.81
C MET A 35 -5.71 8.48 0.50
N GLY A 36 -6.40 8.77 -0.62
CA GLY A 36 -6.02 8.30 -1.94
C GLY A 36 -4.66 8.84 -2.40
N HIS A 37 -4.40 10.14 -2.19
CA HIS A 37 -3.10 10.74 -2.47
C HIS A 37 -1.99 10.14 -1.62
N ALA A 38 -2.20 10.05 -0.30
CA ALA A 38 -1.25 9.46 0.63
C ALA A 38 -0.91 8.00 0.27
N ALA A 39 -1.91 7.20 -0.11
CA ALA A 39 -1.71 5.83 -0.56
C ALA A 39 -0.86 5.75 -1.84
N ARG A 40 -1.11 6.66 -2.81
CA ARG A 40 -0.32 6.74 -4.04
C ARG A 40 1.13 7.12 -3.75
N GLU A 41 1.35 8.16 -2.98
CA GLU A 41 2.69 8.60 -2.58
C GLU A 41 3.46 7.48 -1.87
N HIS A 42 2.80 6.77 -0.95
CA HIS A 42 3.39 5.65 -0.22
C HIS A 42 3.87 4.51 -1.16
N VAL A 43 3.07 4.13 -2.17
CA VAL A 43 3.47 3.08 -3.13
C VAL A 43 4.57 3.55 -4.06
N MET A 44 4.50 4.80 -4.52
CA MET A 44 5.52 5.37 -5.42
C MET A 44 6.88 5.50 -4.73
N ALA A 45 6.90 5.86 -3.45
CA ALA A 45 8.14 5.89 -2.65
C ALA A 45 8.80 4.51 -2.51
N ALA A 46 8.02 3.42 -2.61
CA ALA A 46 8.54 2.05 -2.58
C ALA A 46 9.03 1.55 -3.95
N GLY A 47 8.92 2.36 -5.01
CA GLY A 47 9.38 2.04 -6.37
C GLY A 47 8.42 1.18 -7.19
N GLY A 48 7.22 0.87 -6.70
CA GLY A 48 6.25 0.06 -7.43
C GLY A 48 6.82 -1.29 -7.88
N TRP A 49 6.46 -1.76 -9.08
CA TRP A 49 7.01 -2.99 -9.63
C TRP A 49 8.51 -2.84 -9.94
N ASP A 50 8.94 -1.72 -10.50
CA ASP A 50 10.36 -1.52 -10.84
C ASP A 50 11.27 -1.67 -9.62
N GLY A 51 10.87 -1.12 -8.47
CA GLY A 51 11.59 -1.27 -7.21
C GLY A 51 11.57 -2.70 -6.66
N VAL A 52 10.57 -3.51 -6.98
CA VAL A 52 10.56 -4.94 -6.65
C VAL A 52 11.50 -5.70 -7.59
N ALA A 53 11.44 -5.45 -8.90
CA ALA A 53 12.33 -6.07 -9.89
C ALA A 53 13.80 -5.80 -9.58
N GLN A 54 14.15 -4.54 -9.26
CA GLN A 54 15.50 -4.16 -8.90
C GLN A 54 16.03 -4.90 -7.66
N LYS A 55 15.17 -5.17 -6.67
CA LYS A 55 15.55 -5.98 -5.50
C LYS A 55 15.85 -7.42 -5.88
N PHE A 56 15.06 -8.00 -6.79
CA PHE A 56 15.36 -9.34 -7.31
C PHE A 56 16.69 -9.36 -8.06
N ASP A 57 16.93 -8.39 -8.95
CA ASP A 57 18.20 -8.28 -9.70
C ASP A 57 19.40 -8.15 -8.76
N GLN A 58 19.28 -7.35 -7.69
CA GLN A 58 20.32 -7.20 -6.68
C GLN A 58 20.64 -8.55 -6.01
N ILE A 59 19.61 -9.25 -5.51
CA ILE A 59 19.80 -10.53 -4.79
C ILE A 59 20.43 -11.58 -5.71
N TYR A 60 19.96 -11.70 -6.96
CA TYR A 60 20.55 -12.66 -7.91
C TYR A 60 21.96 -12.26 -8.32
N GLY A 61 22.24 -10.96 -8.50
CA GLY A 61 23.56 -10.45 -8.85
C GLY A 61 24.61 -10.71 -7.76
N GLU A 62 24.24 -10.52 -6.49
CA GLU A 62 25.11 -10.80 -5.34
C GLU A 62 25.54 -12.28 -5.30
N HIS A 63 24.60 -13.22 -5.48
CA HIS A 63 24.90 -14.65 -5.41
C HIS A 63 25.65 -15.21 -6.65
N LEU A 64 25.46 -14.62 -7.82
CA LEU A 64 26.22 -15.00 -9.02
C LEU A 64 27.69 -14.54 -8.94
N ALA A 65 27.96 -13.43 -8.25
CA ALA A 65 29.32 -12.92 -8.06
C ALA A 65 30.13 -13.69 -7.00
N GLU A 66 29.47 -14.31 -6.02
CA GLU A 66 30.12 -15.14 -4.99
C GLU A 66 30.44 -16.58 -5.45
N SER A 67 29.88 -17.01 -6.59
CA SER A 67 29.98 -18.38 -7.10
C SER A 67 30.97 -18.56 -8.26
N GLY A 68 31.70 -17.51 -8.65
CA GLY A 68 32.71 -17.49 -9.71
C GLY A 68 34.11 -17.23 -9.17
#